data_AF-A0A417VMX5-F1
#
_entry.id   AF-A0A417VMX5-F1
#
_cell.length_a   1.000
_cell.length_b   1.000
_cell.length_c   1.000
_cell.angle_alpha   90.00
_cell.angle_beta   90.00
_cell.angle_gamma   90.00
#
_symmetry.space_group_name_H-M   'P 1'
#
loop_
_entity.id
_entity.type
_entity.pdbx_description
1 polymer ?
#
loop_
_entity_poly.entity_id
_entity_poly.type
_entity_poly.pdbx_seq_one_letter_code
_entity_poly.pdbx_strand_id
1 'polypeptide(L)'
;MYYVPDGTEMCGFYECEECANRFLSLKIGPKLVCPYCGEEPDMEIGPDEEMPVAKETAKLLEVVEGAENVERMDALLSLAVTGGDYEWI
;
A
#
# COMPACT_ATOMS: atom_id res chain seq x y z
N MET A 1 -1.42 7.11 4.72
CA MET A 1 -0.87 7.20 3.35
C MET A 1 0.51 6.62 3.38
N TYR A 2 0.75 5.51 2.67
CA TYR A 2 2.10 5.02 2.44
C TYR A 2 2.66 5.84 1.29
N TYR A 3 3.40 6.88 1.67
CA TYR A 3 4.04 7.80 0.77
C TYR A 3 5.29 7.12 0.20
N VAL A 4 5.38 7.09 -1.12
CA VAL A 4 6.60 6.68 -1.79
C VAL A 4 7.51 7.90 -1.87
N PRO A 5 8.75 7.87 -1.36
CA PRO A 5 9.62 9.03 -1.38
C PRO A 5 9.89 9.50 -2.81
N ASP A 6 9.95 10.82 -3.01
CA ASP A 6 10.24 11.44 -4.31
C ASP A 6 11.55 10.90 -4.89
N GLY A 7 11.53 10.61 -6.19
CA GLY A 7 12.66 9.99 -6.89
C GLY A 7 12.69 8.45 -6.81
N THR A 8 11.63 7.82 -6.31
CA THR A 8 11.49 6.37 -6.41
C THR A 8 11.31 5.93 -7.85
N GLU A 9 12.29 5.21 -8.38
CA GLU A 9 12.26 4.72 -9.76
C GLU A 9 11.34 3.51 -9.97
N MET A 10 10.95 2.81 -8.90
CA MET A 10 10.13 1.62 -9.01
C MET A 10 9.34 1.37 -7.72
N CYS A 11 8.02 1.16 -7.83
CA CYS A 11 7.17 0.75 -6.72
C CYS A 11 6.08 -0.22 -7.17
N GLY A 12 5.58 -1.01 -6.22
CA GLY A 12 4.45 -1.90 -6.44
C GLY A 12 3.15 -1.23 -6.03
N PHE A 13 2.15 -1.30 -6.89
CA PHE A 13 0.79 -0.86 -6.63
C PHE A 13 -0.04 -2.03 -6.10
N TYR A 14 -0.53 -1.89 -4.88
CA TYR A 14 -1.26 -2.92 -4.16
C TYR A 14 -2.69 -2.50 -3.89
N GLU A 15 -3.61 -3.46 -3.97
CA GLU A 15 -4.99 -3.31 -3.52
C GLU A 15 -5.30 -4.38 -2.48
N CYS A 16 -5.86 -3.94 -1.35
CA CYS A 16 -6.34 -4.82 -0.32
C CYS A 16 -7.72 -5.37 -0.67
N GLU A 17 -7.87 -6.69 -0.65
CA GLU A 17 -9.15 -7.34 -0.92
C GLU A 17 -10.16 -7.21 0.24
N GLU A 18 -9.68 -6.98 1.47
CA GLU A 18 -10.55 -6.87 2.65
C GLU A 18 -11.13 -5.47 2.81
N CYS A 19 -10.27 -4.44 2.72
CA CYS A 19 -10.69 -3.06 2.96
C CYS A 19 -10.76 -2.20 1.69
N ALA A 20 -10.50 -2.79 0.51
CA ALA A 20 -10.47 -2.11 -0.79
C ALA A 20 -9.51 -0.89 -0.87
N ASN A 21 -8.58 -0.78 0.08
CA ASN A 21 -7.60 0.30 0.09
C ASN A 21 -6.49 0.01 -0.90
N ARG A 22 -6.15 1.03 -1.67
CA ARG A 22 -5.05 1.02 -2.64
C ARG A 22 -3.88 1.79 -2.08
N PHE A 23 -2.68 1.26 -2.24
CA PHE A 23 -1.47 1.90 -1.78
C PHE A 23 -0.26 1.49 -2.61
N LEU A 24 0.76 2.35 -2.58
CA LEU A 24 2.04 2.09 -3.21
C LEU A 24 3.02 1.58 -2.15
N SER A 25 3.89 0.66 -2.55
CA SER A 25 4.92 0.07 -1.69
C SER A 25 6.24 -0.03 -2.44
N LEU A 26 7.34 0.34 -1.77
CA LEU A 26 8.70 0.13 -2.30
C LEU A 26 9.06 -1.35 -2.39
N LYS A 27 8.45 -2.20 -1.56
CA LYS A 27 8.67 -3.64 -1.60
C LYS A 27 7.75 -4.25 -2.66
N ILE A 28 8.34 -4.82 -3.70
CA ILE A 28 7.62 -5.54 -4.75
C ILE A 28 7.66 -7.04 -4.45
N GLY A 29 6.54 -7.56 -4.00
CA GLY A 29 6.24 -8.99 -3.85
C GLY A 29 4.82 -9.32 -4.34
N PRO A 30 4.51 -10.61 -4.57
CA PRO A 30 3.22 -11.04 -5.12
C PRO A 30 2.04 -10.76 -4.17
N LYS A 31 2.28 -10.80 -2.85
CA LYS A 31 1.33 -10.43 -1.81
C LYS A 31 2.06 -9.66 -0.71
N LEU A 32 1.31 -8.81 -0.02
CA LEU A 32 1.77 -8.05 1.14
C LEU A 32 0.67 -8.00 2.18
N VAL A 33 1.07 -7.80 3.43
CA VAL A 33 0.15 -7.47 4.52
C VAL A 33 -0.38 -6.06 4.28
N CYS A 34 -1.71 -5.90 4.25
CA CYS A 34 -2.29 -4.58 4.10
C CYS A 34 -1.95 -3.75 5.34
N PRO A 35 -1.36 -2.56 5.22
CA PRO A 35 -1.01 -1.78 6.41
C PRO A 35 -2.20 -1.02 7.01
N TYR A 36 -3.37 -1.05 6.36
CA TYR A 36 -4.59 -0.41 6.86
C TYR A 36 -5.48 -1.34 7.68
N CYS A 37 -5.48 -2.63 7.36
CA CYS A 37 -6.32 -3.63 8.01
C CYS A 37 -5.59 -4.92 8.39
N GLY A 38 -4.36 -5.12 7.92
CA GLY A 38 -3.53 -6.22 8.34
C GLY A 38 -3.22 -6.06 9.81
N GLU A 39 -3.67 -7.02 10.59
CA GLU A 39 -3.40 -7.06 12.02
C GLU A 39 -1.89 -7.20 12.25
N GLU A 40 -1.34 -6.32 13.08
CA GLU A 40 -0.02 -6.55 13.65
C GLU A 40 -0.09 -7.80 14.54
N PRO A 41 0.93 -8.68 14.52
CA PRO A 41 0.92 -9.84 15.37
C PRO A 41 0.82 -9.40 16.83
N ASP A 42 -0.23 -9.84 17.52
CA ASP A 42 -0.43 -9.55 18.94
C ASP A 42 0.77 -10.08 19.73
N MET A 43 1.53 -9.18 20.34
CA MET A 43 2.73 -9.53 21.11
C MET A 43 2.39 -10.09 22.49
N GLU A 44 1.11 -10.14 22.88
CA GLU A 44 0.62 -10.81 24.09
C GLU A 44 0.32 -12.29 23.88
N ILE A 45 0.48 -12.83 22.66
CA ILE A 45 0.23 -14.24 22.39
C ILE A 45 1.15 -15.13 23.21
N GLY A 46 0.55 -15.99 24.02
CA GLY A 46 1.25 -16.97 24.84
C GLY A 46 1.91 -18.05 23.96
N PRO A 47 2.91 -18.80 24.49
CA PRO A 47 3.57 -19.88 23.75
C PRO A 47 2.62 -21.02 23.32
N ASP A 48 1.41 -21.08 23.86
CA ASP A 48 0.36 -22.05 23.54
C ASP A 48 -0.68 -21.54 22.51
N GLU A 49 -0.58 -20.29 22.07
CA GLU A 49 -1.51 -19.69 21.09
C GLU A 49 -0.93 -19.74 19.67
N GLU A 50 -1.80 -19.98 18.69
CA GLU A 50 -1.41 -20.06 17.28
C GLU A 50 -0.85 -18.72 16.81
N MET A 51 0.39 -18.70 16.30
CA MET A 51 1.01 -17.50 15.76
C MET A 51 0.07 -16.85 14.73
N PRO A 52 -0.28 -15.56 14.91
CA PRO A 52 -1.19 -14.89 14.00
C PRO A 52 -0.47 -14.79 12.65
N VAL A 53 -0.97 -15.53 11.67
CA VAL A 53 -0.44 -15.49 10.31
C VAL A 53 -0.82 -14.13 9.78
N ALA A 54 0.17 -13.24 9.63
CA ALA A 54 -0.03 -11.94 9.03
C ALA A 54 -0.71 -12.14 7.67
N LYS A 55 -2.01 -11.86 7.60
CA LYS A 55 -2.81 -12.16 6.42
C LYS A 55 -2.36 -11.21 5.31
N GLU A 56 -1.71 -11.76 4.30
CA GLU A 56 -1.32 -11.01 3.12
C GLU A 56 -2.56 -10.72 2.26
N THR A 57 -3.30 -9.69 2.66
CA THR A 57 -4.59 -9.31 2.05
C THR A 57 -4.44 -8.28 0.94
N ALA A 58 -3.26 -7.67 0.83
CA ALA A 58 -2.92 -6.80 -0.27
C ALA A 58 -2.27 -7.59 -1.42
N LYS A 59 -2.92 -7.57 -2.58
CA LYS A 59 -2.40 -8.18 -3.81
C LYS A 59 -1.73 -7.12 -4.68
N LEU A 60 -0.62 -7.49 -5.30
CA LEU A 60 0.03 -6.66 -6.30
C LEU A 60 -0.87 -6.59 -7.54
N LEU A 61 -1.28 -5.39 -7.91
CA LEU A 61 -2.02 -5.11 -9.13
C LEU A 61 -1.06 -4.86 -10.29
N GLU A 62 -0.14 -3.93 -10.10
CA GLU A 62 0.79 -3.49 -11.14
C GLU A 62 2.11 -3.03 -10.52
N VAL A 63 3.20 -3.18 -11.26
CA VAL A 63 4.49 -2.58 -10.91
C VAL A 63 4.63 -1.29 -11.70
N VAL A 64 4.77 -0.17 -10.99
CA VAL A 64 4.98 1.14 -11.59
C VAL A 64 6.47 1.40 -11.67
N GLU A 65 6.98 1.53 -12.89
CA GLU A 65 8.39 1.84 -13.17
C GLU A 65 8.52 3.27 -13.72
N GLY A 66 9.56 3.97 -13.28
CA GLY A 66 9.87 5.37 -13.61
C GLY A 66 9.37 6.36 -12.56
N ALA A 67 10.27 7.22 -12.07
CA ALA A 67 9.94 8.24 -11.05
C ALA A 67 8.74 9.12 -11.44
N GLU A 68 8.67 9.56 -12.69
CA GLU A 68 7.53 10.36 -13.20
C GLU A 68 6.19 9.61 -13.11
N ASN A 69 6.19 8.29 -13.34
CA ASN A 69 4.97 7.49 -13.28
C ASN A 69 4.54 7.24 -11.83
N VAL A 70 5.50 7.03 -10.92
CA VAL A 70 5.24 6.89 -9.49
C VAL A 70 4.63 8.17 -8.93
N GLU A 71 5.20 9.34 -9.27
CA GLU A 71 4.68 10.65 -8.86
C GLU A 71 3.27 10.90 -9.41
N ARG A 72 3.03 10.57 -10.69
CA ARG A 72 1.67 10.67 -11.27
C ARG A 72 0.68 9.77 -10.56
N MET A 73 1.06 8.53 -10.25
CA MET A 73 0.19 7.59 -9.57
C MET A 73 -0.11 8.03 -8.13
N ASP A 74 0.89 8.53 -7.41
CA ASP A 74 0.73 9.08 -6.06
C ASP A 74 -0.18 10.32 -6.04
N ALA A 75 -0.02 11.21 -7.02
CA ALA A 75 -0.89 12.37 -7.19
C ALA A 75 -2.34 11.95 -7.49
N LEU A 76 -2.56 10.96 -8.37
CA LEU A 76 -3.88 10.43 -8.68
C LEU A 76 -4.55 9.78 -7.46
N LEU A 77 -3.80 9.03 -6.66
CA LEU A 77 -4.28 8.43 -5.42
C LEU A 77 -4.65 9.50 -4.39
N SER A 78 -3.81 10.52 -4.25
CA SER A 78 -4.08 11.66 -3.37
C SER A 78 -5.34 12.43 -3.81
N LEU A 79 -5.54 12.62 -5.12
CA LEU A 79 -6.73 13.26 -5.68
C LEU A 79 -8.00 12.43 -5.42
N ALA A 80 -7.94 11.11 -5.60
CA ALA A 80 -9.06 10.21 -5.38
C ALA A 80 -9.52 10.15 -3.91
N VAL A 81 -8.59 10.31 -2.96
CA VAL A 81 -8.89 10.30 -1.52
C VAL A 81 -9.43 11.65 -1.03
N THR A 82 -8.89 12.75 -1.55
CA THR A 82 -9.23 14.11 -1.08
C THR A 82 -10.35 14.78 -1.88
N GLY A 83 -10.70 14.24 -3.05
CA GLY A 83 -11.71 14.83 -3.95
C GLY A 83 -11.37 16.25 -4.37
N GLY A 84 -10.09 16.63 -4.34
CA GLY A 84 -9.65 18.01 -4.56
C GLY A 84 -9.59 18.38 -6.04
N ASP A 85 -10.34 19.40 -6.43
CA ASP A 85 -10.21 20.08 -7.72
C ASP A 85 -8.77 20.59 -7.95
N TYR A 86 -8.32 20.48 -9.20
CA TYR A 86 -7.04 21.00 -9.71
C TYR A 86 -6.97 22.56 -9.73
N GLU A 87 -7.68 23.26 -8.85
CA GLU A 87 -7.75 24.73 -8.76
C GLU A 87 -6.76 25.33 -7.75
N TRP A 88 -5.52 24.83 -7.73
CA TRP A 88 -4.42 25.51 -7.04
C TRP A 88 -3.07 25.36 -7.76
N ILE A 89 -3.09 25.52 -9.09
CA ILE A 89 -1.92 25.96 -9.88
C ILE A 89 -2.12 27.41 -10.30
#